data_AF-A0A9D7Y4Q5-F1
#
_entry.id   AF-A0A9D7Y4Q5-F1
#
_cell.length_a   1.000
_cell.length_b   1.000
_cell.length_c   1.000
_cell.angle_alpha   90.00
_cell.angle_beta   90.00
_cell.angle_gamma   90.00
#
_symmetry.space_group_name_H-M   'P 1'
#
loop_
_entity.id
_entity.type
_entity.pdbx_description
1 polymer ?
#
loop_
_entity_poly.entity_id
_entity_poly.type
_entity_poly.pdbx_seq_one_letter_code
_entity_poly.pdbx_strand_id
1 'polypeptide(L)' 'MIFSSEIKRLIIFNAFGQLVINQANITEFSTEALPSGIYIIQADHDFFKLIVSH' A
#
# COMPACT_ATOMS: atom_id res chain seq x y z
N MET A 1 16.65 -3.86 19.00
CA MET A 1 15.20 -3.63 19.17
C MET A 1 14.60 -3.73 17.78
N ILE A 2 13.94 -4.85 17.44
CA ILE A 2 13.31 -5.04 16.12
C ILE A 2 11.86 -4.63 16.28
N PHE A 3 11.50 -3.47 15.73
CA PHE A 3 10.10 -3.08 15.57
C PHE A 3 9.59 -3.76 14.30
N SER A 4 8.94 -4.91 14.43
CA SER A 4 8.13 -5.46 13.35
C SER A 4 6.70 -4.97 13.55
N SER A 5 6.29 -3.99 12.76
CA SER A 5 4.89 -3.55 12.68
C SER A 5 4.24 -4.31 11.53
N GLU A 6 3.79 -5.53 11.82
CA GLU A 6 3.01 -6.35 10.90
C GLU A 6 1.71 -5.62 10.52
N ILE A 7 1.46 -5.45 9.22
CA ILE A 7 0.22 -4.91 8.67
C ILE A 7 -0.71 -6.11 8.42
N LYS A 8 -1.86 -6.18 9.09
CA LYS A 8 -2.80 -7.30 8.94
C LYS A 8 -3.45 -7.30 7.57
N ARG A 9 -3.68 -6.13 6.97
CA ARG A 9 -4.28 -5.99 5.65
C ARG A 9 -3.79 -4.74 4.92
N LEU A 10 -3.32 -4.90 3.69
CA LEU A 10 -3.00 -3.80 2.78
C LEU A 10 -3.89 -3.87 1.56
N ILE A 11 -4.54 -2.77 1.24
CA ILE A 11 -5.34 -2.60 0.04
C ILE A 11 -4.85 -1.34 -0.68
N ILE A 12 -4.54 -1.43 -1.97
CA ILE A 12 -4.10 -0.29 -2.77
C ILE A 12 -5.07 -0.07 -3.92
N PHE A 13 -5.50 1.17 -4.07
CA PHE A 13 -6.32 1.64 -5.18
C PHE A 13 -5.53 2.66 -6.00
N ASN A 14 -5.69 2.67 -7.32
CA ASN A 14 -5.15 3.74 -8.16
C ASN A 14 -6.01 5.01 -8.11
N ALA A 15 -5.58 6.07 -8.79
CA ALA A 15 -6.29 7.35 -8.85
C ALA A 15 -7.74 7.26 -9.40
N PHE A 16 -8.09 6.18 -10.09
CA PHE A 16 -9.44 5.93 -10.63
C PHE A 16 -10.30 5.06 -9.70
N GLY A 17 -9.80 4.71 -8.51
CA GLY A 17 -10.50 3.85 -7.55
C GLY A 17 -10.47 2.36 -7.91
N GLN A 18 -9.67 1.95 -8.90
CA GLN A 18 -9.52 0.54 -9.24
C GLN A 18 -8.60 -0.14 -8.24
N LEU A 19 -9.00 -1.34 -7.80
CA LEU A 19 -8.19 -2.17 -6.92
C LEU A 19 -6.93 -2.65 -7.65
N VAL A 20 -5.76 -2.35 -7.10
CA VAL A 20 -4.46 -2.77 -7.62
C VAL A 20 -3.89 -3.91 -6.79
N ILE A 21 -3.97 -3.81 -5.45
CA ILE A 21 -3.41 -4.79 -4.51
C ILE A 21 -4.39 -5.04 -3.37
N ASN A 22 -4.50 -6.29 -2.93
CA ASN A 22 -5.19 -6.69 -1.70
C ASN A 22 -4.42 -7.87 -1.10
N GLN A 23 -3.71 -7.62 -0.01
CA GLN A 23 -2.86 -8.61 0.68
C GLN A 23 -3.14 -8.58 2.18
N ALA A 24 -2.84 -9.69 2.85
CA ALA A 24 -3.01 -9.85 4.29
C ALA A 24 -1.71 -10.36 4.93
N ASN A 25 -1.49 -10.00 6.19
CA ASN A 25 -0.36 -10.40 7.03
C ASN A 25 1.00 -10.09 6.36
N ILE A 26 1.29 -8.81 6.22
CA ILE A 26 2.45 -8.30 5.47
C ILE A 26 3.44 -7.67 6.43
N THR A 27 4.69 -8.06 6.32
CA THR A 27 5.79 -7.47 7.08
C THR A 27 6.55 -6.41 6.27
N GLU A 28 6.51 -6.49 4.94
CA GLU A 28 7.20 -5.57 4.03
C GLU A 28 6.48 -5.49 2.67
N PHE A 29 6.44 -4.30 2.07
CA PHE A 29 5.88 -4.07 0.74
C PHE A 29 6.73 -3.06 -0.04
N SER A 30 7.09 -3.40 -1.28
CA SER A 30 7.85 -2.50 -2.18
C SER A 30 6.95 -1.85 -3.22
N THR A 31 7.15 -0.55 -3.46
CA THR A 31 6.41 0.24 -4.45
C THR A 31 7.08 0.28 -5.82
N GLU A 32 8.25 -0.33 -6.01
CA GLU A 32 9.02 -0.27 -7.27
C GLU A 32 8.27 -0.84 -8.48
N ALA A 33 7.42 -1.84 -8.24
CA ALA A 33 6.59 -2.43 -9.29
C ALA A 33 5.34 -1.59 -9.64
N LEU A 34 5.04 -0.54 -8.86
CA LEU A 34 3.92 0.35 -9.13
C LEU A 34 4.34 1.40 -10.17
N PRO A 35 3.56 1.60 -11.24
CA PRO A 35 3.78 2.72 -12.16
C PRO A 35 3.77 4.07 -11.44
N SER A 36 4.43 5.08 -12.03
CA SER A 36 4.33 6.46 -11.54
C SER A 36 2.87 6.92 -11.52
N GLY A 37 2.43 7.47 -10.39
CA GLY A 37 1.03 7.81 -10.19
C GLY A 37 0.65 8.12 -8.76
N ILE A 38 -0.66 8.32 -8.56
CA ILE A 38 -1.26 8.57 -7.25
C ILE A 38 -2.08 7.34 -6.85
N TYR A 39 -1.89 6.93 -5.61
CA TYR A 39 -2.54 5.76 -5.01
C TYR A 39 -3.17 6.11 -3.68
N ILE A 40 -4.28 5.43 -3.37
CA ILE A 40 -4.87 5.39 -2.04
C ILE A 40 -4.53 4.04 -1.44
N ILE A 41 -3.92 4.06 -0.27
CA ILE A 41 -3.51 2.88 0.48
C ILE A 41 -4.38 2.77 1.72
N GLN A 42 -5.04 1.64 1.90
CA GLN A 42 -5.61 1.24 3.17
C GLN A 42 -4.65 0.25 3.83
N ALA A 43 -4.04 0.63 4.95
CA ALA A 43 -3.28 -0.28 5.79
C ALA A 43 -4.05 -0.48 7.10
N ASP A 44 -4.54 -1.69 7.32
CA ASP A 44 -5.48 -2.05 8.38
C ASP A 44 -6.74 -1.17 8.37
N HIS A 45 -6.83 -0.24 9.32
CA HIS A 45 -7.96 0.68 9.49
C HIS A 45 -7.64 2.10 9.01
N ASP A 46 -6.40 2.37 8.62
CA ASP A 46 -5.91 3.69 8.25
C ASP A 46 -5.80 3.85 6.74
N PHE A 47 -6.07 5.06 6.26
CA PHE A 47 -5.99 5.43 4.85
C PHE A 47 -4.89 6.47 4.61
N PHE A 48 -4.07 6.22 3.60
CA PHE A 48 -2.94 7.06 3.21
C PHE A 48 -2.99 7.36 1.72
N LYS A 49 -2.42 8.50 1.33
CA LYS A 49 -2.12 8.82 -0.06
C LYS A 49 -0.64 8.50 -0.32
N LEU A 50 -0.37 7.72 -1.35
CA LEU A 50 0.98 7.48 -1.85
C LEU A 50 1.14 8.14 -3.22
N ILE A 51 2.27 8.82 -3.43
CA ILE A 51 2.68 9.35 -4.73
C ILE A 51 3.94 8.60 -5.12
N VAL A 52 3.86 7.83 -6.20
CA VAL A 52 5.01 7.12 -6.78
C VAL A 52 5.51 7.94 -7.97
N SER A 53 6.80 8.27 -7.96
CA SER A 53 7.48 8.97 -9.06
C SER A 53 8.87 8.38 -9.19
N HIS A 54 9.08 7.61 -10.24
CA HIS A 54 10.40 7.15 -10.68
C HIS A 54 10.96 8.08 -11.76
#